data_AF-A0A239QUL7-F1
#
_entry.id   AF-A0A239QUL7-F1
#
_cell.length_a   1.000
_cell.length_b   1.000
_cell.length_c   1.000
_cell.angle_alpha   90.00
_cell.angle_beta   90.00
_cell.angle_gamma   90.00
#
_symmetry.space_group_name_H-M   'P 1'
#
loop_
_entity.id
_entity.type
_entity.pdbx_description
1 polymer ?
#
loop_
_entity_poly.entity_id
_entity_poly.type
_entity_poly.pdbx_seq_one_letter_code
_entity_poly.pdbx_strand_id
1 'polypeptide(L)'
;MTADAVRLARSPRHLAHILVGVALVLISVSLSAYVPVLALFAVAVGGYLAALATAEGARVAQLTPALDALLPRSARHSRAARLVVPTISMVIVGAILGALLGVRAGGSGMFALLGIAGAPTWAAAVVRAAYREEKQLSGEMIPTPMGAFPTDAFSVFATGIDVAALLLMPIWIAILLSTPSWPLVVVQVACSGLATVWVIQSANRR
;
A
#
# COMPACT_ATOMS: atom_id res chain seq x y z
N MET A 1 9.71 -14.54 -6.24
CA MET A 1 10.72 -13.53 -5.87
C MET A 1 11.52 -13.04 -7.06
N THR A 2 12.42 -13.83 -7.68
CA THR A 2 13.20 -13.37 -8.85
C THR A 2 12.32 -13.05 -10.06
N ALA A 3 11.32 -13.89 -10.34
CA ALA A 3 10.37 -13.64 -11.43
C ALA A 3 9.54 -12.36 -11.23
N ASP A 4 9.10 -12.07 -10.02
CA ASP A 4 8.32 -10.86 -9.70
C ASP A 4 9.16 -9.60 -9.89
N ALA A 5 10.43 -9.62 -9.45
CA ALA A 5 11.36 -8.51 -9.60
C ALA A 5 11.69 -8.24 -11.09
N VAL A 6 11.92 -9.30 -11.88
CA VAL A 6 12.18 -9.18 -13.32
C VAL A 6 10.95 -8.65 -14.07
N ARG A 7 9.74 -9.07 -13.68
CA ARG A 7 8.50 -8.58 -14.30
C ARG A 7 8.23 -7.12 -13.97
N LEU A 8 8.57 -6.68 -12.75
CA LEU A 8 8.55 -5.28 -12.38
C LEU A 8 9.49 -4.44 -13.26
N ALA A 9 10.72 -4.92 -13.43
CA ALA A 9 11.75 -4.24 -14.20
C ALA A 9 11.44 -4.16 -15.72
N ARG A 10 10.70 -5.14 -16.25
CA ARG A 10 10.41 -5.24 -17.69
C ARG A 10 9.06 -4.66 -18.12
N SER A 11 8.21 -4.24 -17.18
CA SER A 11 6.88 -3.70 -17.50
C SER A 11 6.90 -2.17 -17.53
N PRO A 12 6.92 -1.52 -18.71
CA PRO A 12 6.98 -0.05 -18.82
C PRO A 12 5.75 0.62 -18.19
N ARG A 13 4.61 -0.06 -18.21
CA ARG A 13 3.37 0.41 -17.57
C ARG A 13 3.47 0.44 -16.04
N HIS A 14 4.19 -0.50 -15.43
CA HIS A 14 4.44 -0.50 -13.99
C HIS A 14 5.40 0.61 -13.58
N LEU A 15 6.46 0.81 -14.37
CA LEU A 15 7.36 1.95 -14.18
C LEU A 15 6.60 3.27 -14.29
N ALA A 16 5.69 3.40 -15.25
CA ALA A 16 4.84 4.59 -15.39
C ALA A 16 3.94 4.82 -14.16
N HIS A 17 3.30 3.78 -13.60
CA HIS A 17 2.49 3.94 -12.39
C HIS A 17 3.31 4.27 -11.14
N ILE A 18 4.51 3.69 -11.01
CA ILE A 18 5.44 4.06 -9.94
C ILE A 18 5.86 5.51 -10.11
N LEU A 19 6.19 5.93 -11.33
CA LEU A 19 6.62 7.30 -11.63
C LEU A 19 5.49 8.30 -11.39
N VAL A 20 4.25 7.98 -11.77
CA VAL A 20 3.06 8.79 -11.46
C VAL A 20 2.81 8.86 -9.96
N GLY A 21 2.91 7.74 -9.24
CA GLY A 21 2.78 7.70 -7.78
C GLY A 21 3.85 8.55 -7.11
N VAL A 22 5.11 8.42 -7.50
CA VAL A 22 6.22 9.23 -7.02
C VAL A 22 6.02 10.71 -7.36
N ALA A 23 5.58 11.05 -8.57
CA ALA A 23 5.30 12.42 -8.97
C ALA A 23 4.19 13.04 -8.11
N LEU A 24 3.11 12.31 -7.82
CA LEU A 24 2.05 12.74 -6.90
C LEU A 24 2.59 13.00 -5.50
N VAL A 25 3.45 12.12 -4.98
CA VAL A 25 4.04 12.37 -3.65
C VAL A 25 5.06 13.53 -3.68
N LEU A 26 5.81 13.73 -4.76
CA LEU A 26 6.67 14.92 -4.91
C LEU A 26 5.87 16.22 -4.94
N ILE A 27 4.69 16.21 -5.57
CA ILE A 27 3.74 17.33 -5.51
C ILE A 27 3.30 17.57 -4.06
N SER A 28 3.09 16.52 -3.25
CA SER A 28 2.74 16.66 -1.83
C SER A 28 3.79 17.44 -1.03
N VAL A 29 5.08 17.25 -1.31
CA VAL A 29 6.19 17.97 -0.66
C VAL A 29 6.11 19.47 -0.95
N SER A 30 5.62 19.84 -2.13
CA SER A 30 5.41 21.24 -2.50
C SER A 30 4.17 21.85 -1.86
N LEU A 31 3.14 21.03 -1.62
CA LEU A 31 1.84 21.47 -1.07
C LEU A 31 1.78 21.47 0.45
N SER A 32 2.63 20.69 1.14
CA SER A 32 2.52 20.48 2.59
C SER A 32 2.59 21.76 3.42
N ALA A 33 3.29 22.78 2.93
CA ALA A 33 3.40 24.09 3.59
C ALA A 33 2.15 24.96 3.44
N TYR A 34 1.32 24.74 2.42
CA TYR A 34 0.20 25.61 2.06
C TYR A 34 -1.16 24.94 2.31
N VAL A 35 -1.25 23.64 2.01
CA VAL A 35 -2.49 22.85 2.10
C VAL A 35 -2.16 21.43 2.62
N PRO A 36 -1.98 21.26 3.94
CA PRO A 36 -1.57 19.98 4.54
C PRO A 36 -2.52 18.82 4.22
N VAL A 37 -3.82 19.11 4.11
CA VAL A 37 -4.85 18.12 3.75
C VAL A 37 -4.63 17.59 2.34
N LEU A 38 -4.31 18.45 1.38
CA LEU A 38 -4.05 18.04 -0.01
C LEU A 38 -2.74 17.25 -0.11
N ALA A 39 -1.73 17.61 0.68
CA ALA A 39 -0.50 16.82 0.79
C ALA A 39 -0.78 15.41 1.33
N LEU A 40 -1.63 15.28 2.37
CA LEU A 40 -2.07 13.98 2.88
C LEU A 40 -2.76 13.17 1.79
N PHE A 41 -3.71 13.76 1.05
CA PHE A 41 -4.38 13.07 -0.05
C PHE A 41 -3.41 12.62 -1.15
N ALA A 42 -2.45 13.48 -1.52
CA ALA A 42 -1.43 13.15 -2.51
C ALA A 42 -0.51 12.01 -2.05
N VAL A 43 -0.12 11.96 -0.77
CA VAL A 43 0.63 10.84 -0.18
C VAL A 43 -0.21 9.58 -0.16
N ALA A 44 -1.48 9.67 0.24
CA ALA A 44 -2.39 8.53 0.32
C ALA A 44 -2.62 7.90 -1.06
N VAL A 45 -3.00 8.70 -2.05
CA VAL A 45 -3.29 8.24 -3.41
C VAL A 45 -2.00 7.83 -4.13
N GLY A 46 -0.96 8.67 -4.08
CA GLY A 46 0.31 8.39 -4.74
C GLY A 46 1.03 7.17 -4.16
N GLY A 47 1.06 7.06 -2.83
CA GLY A 47 1.61 5.91 -2.11
C GLY A 47 0.84 4.62 -2.41
N TYR A 48 -0.50 4.67 -2.44
CA TYR A 48 -1.30 3.50 -2.79
C TYR A 48 -1.11 3.06 -4.24
N LEU A 49 -1.08 4.00 -5.19
CA LEU A 49 -0.84 3.69 -6.61
C LEU A 49 0.56 3.10 -6.83
N ALA A 50 1.57 3.66 -6.18
CA ALA A 50 2.93 3.13 -6.22
C ALA A 50 3.01 1.72 -5.61
N ALA A 51 2.32 1.49 -4.49
CA ALA A 51 2.25 0.17 -3.87
C ALA A 51 1.50 -0.84 -4.76
N LEU A 52 0.39 -0.45 -5.40
CA LEU A 52 -0.37 -1.32 -6.30
C LEU A 52 0.47 -1.82 -7.47
N ALA A 53 1.36 -0.97 -7.98
CA ALA A 53 2.30 -1.34 -9.03
C ALA A 53 3.26 -2.46 -8.61
N THR A 54 3.47 -2.66 -7.32
CA THR A 54 4.37 -3.72 -6.80
C THR A 54 3.66 -5.04 -6.51
N ALA A 55 2.33 -5.04 -6.45
CA ALA A 55 1.51 -6.18 -6.05
C ALA A 55 1.12 -7.14 -7.19
N GLU A 56 1.63 -6.92 -8.40
CA GLU A 56 1.26 -7.67 -9.59
C GLU A 56 1.58 -9.18 -9.48
N GLY A 57 2.69 -9.53 -8.83
CA GLY A 57 3.01 -10.93 -8.53
C GLY A 57 1.96 -11.60 -7.64
N ALA A 58 1.34 -10.86 -6.72
CA ALA A 58 0.24 -11.37 -5.90
C ALA A 58 -1.07 -11.50 -6.68
N ARG A 59 -1.34 -10.62 -7.64
CA ARG A 59 -2.52 -10.72 -8.52
C ARG A 59 -2.46 -11.95 -9.42
N VAL A 60 -1.31 -12.20 -10.05
CA VAL A 60 -1.15 -13.39 -10.90
C VAL A 60 -1.26 -14.68 -10.11
N ALA A 61 -0.78 -14.69 -8.86
CA ALA A 61 -0.99 -15.82 -7.95
C ALA A 61 -2.47 -16.20 -7.79
N GLN A 62 -3.29 -15.17 -7.57
CA GLN A 62 -4.70 -15.33 -7.30
C GLN A 62 -5.45 -15.86 -8.53
N LEU A 63 -4.95 -15.56 -9.74
CA LEU A 63 -5.51 -16.07 -11.00
C LEU A 63 -5.10 -17.51 -11.30
N THR A 64 -4.09 -18.06 -10.61
CA THR A 64 -3.59 -19.42 -10.88
C THR A 64 -3.36 -20.21 -9.57
N PRO A 65 -4.39 -20.39 -8.72
CA PRO A 65 -4.24 -21.03 -7.41
C PRO A 65 -3.79 -22.50 -7.51
N ALA A 66 -4.11 -23.17 -8.62
CA ALA A 66 -3.65 -24.53 -8.89
C ALA A 66 -2.12 -24.65 -8.95
N LEU A 67 -1.41 -23.61 -9.43
CA LEU A 67 0.05 -23.62 -9.47
C LEU A 67 0.66 -23.54 -8.07
N ASP A 68 0.05 -22.76 -7.18
CA ASP A 68 0.49 -22.64 -5.78
C ASP A 68 0.16 -23.92 -4.99
N ALA A 69 -0.88 -24.66 -5.35
CA ALA A 69 -1.24 -25.95 -4.75
C ALA A 69 -0.28 -27.09 -5.10
N LEU A 70 0.43 -27.00 -6.23
CA LEU A 70 1.46 -27.97 -6.64
C LEU A 70 2.79 -27.78 -5.90
N LEU A 71 2.99 -26.63 -5.26
CA LEU A 71 4.18 -26.39 -4.46
C LEU A 71 3.97 -26.95 -3.04
N PRO A 72 4.90 -27.75 -2.50
CA PRO A 72 4.82 -28.28 -1.13
C PRO A 72 5.15 -27.17 -0.10
N ARG A 73 4.37 -26.08 -0.10
CA ARG A 73 4.50 -24.95 0.82
C ARG A 73 3.14 -24.50 1.31
N SER A 74 3.07 -24.13 2.58
CA SER A 74 1.83 -23.61 3.16
C SER A 74 1.47 -22.24 2.57
N ALA A 75 0.17 -21.97 2.44
CA ALA A 75 -0.36 -20.70 1.91
C ALA A 75 0.22 -19.46 2.62
N ARG A 76 0.55 -19.58 3.91
CA ARG A 76 1.23 -18.53 4.69
C ARG A 76 2.60 -18.16 4.13
N HIS A 77 3.41 -19.15 3.76
CA HIS A 77 4.75 -18.91 3.21
C HIS A 77 4.68 -18.25 1.84
N SER A 78 3.75 -18.70 0.99
CA SER A 78 3.52 -18.08 -0.32
C SER A 78 3.07 -16.63 -0.17
N ARG A 79 2.19 -16.32 0.79
CA ARG A 79 1.75 -14.95 1.03
C ARG A 79 2.85 -14.08 1.64
N ALA A 80 3.63 -14.61 2.59
CA ALA A 80 4.79 -13.90 3.15
C ALA A 80 5.83 -13.58 2.08
N ALA A 81 6.10 -14.51 1.17
CA ALA A 81 7.03 -14.28 0.06
C ALA A 81 6.56 -13.16 -0.88
N ARG A 82 5.25 -13.01 -1.05
CA ARG A 82 4.65 -11.97 -1.91
C ARG A 82 4.60 -10.58 -1.27
N LEU A 83 4.88 -10.47 0.03
CA LEU A 83 5.07 -9.17 0.68
C LEU A 83 6.45 -8.57 0.41
N VAL A 84 7.47 -9.40 0.18
CA VAL A 84 8.87 -8.95 0.12
C VAL A 84 9.13 -7.91 -0.96
N VAL A 85 8.68 -8.14 -2.20
CA VAL A 85 8.90 -7.19 -3.31
C VAL A 85 8.17 -5.87 -3.05
N PRO A 86 6.87 -5.85 -2.72
CA PRO A 86 6.18 -4.62 -2.31
C PRO A 86 6.84 -3.89 -1.15
N THR A 87 7.27 -4.61 -0.10
CA THR A 87 7.91 -3.99 1.06
C THR A 87 9.22 -3.32 0.68
N ILE A 88 10.12 -4.00 -0.05
CA ILE A 88 11.41 -3.43 -0.46
C ILE A 88 11.20 -2.19 -1.32
N SER A 89 10.31 -2.27 -2.32
CA SER A 89 9.99 -1.13 -3.18
C SER A 89 9.43 0.05 -2.38
N MET A 90 8.52 -0.21 -1.44
CA MET A 90 7.93 0.84 -0.60
C MET A 90 8.91 1.37 0.46
N VAL A 91 9.90 0.60 0.91
CA VAL A 91 10.97 1.09 1.78
C VAL A 91 11.80 2.14 1.04
N ILE A 92 12.18 1.87 -0.21
CA ILE A 92 12.95 2.81 -1.04
C ILE A 92 12.13 4.08 -1.28
N VAL A 93 10.88 3.92 -1.75
CA VAL A 93 9.98 5.05 -2.03
C VAL A 93 9.70 5.86 -0.76
N GLY A 94 9.36 5.19 0.34
CA GLY A 94 9.07 5.83 1.63
C GLY A 94 10.28 6.54 2.24
N ALA A 95 11.49 5.96 2.13
CA ALA A 95 12.71 6.60 2.60
C ALA A 95 13.02 7.88 1.82
N ILE A 96 12.94 7.84 0.49
CA ILE A 96 13.21 8.99 -0.38
C ILE A 96 12.21 10.12 -0.10
N LEU A 97 10.91 9.79 -0.12
CA LEU A 97 9.86 10.80 0.05
C LEU A 97 9.84 11.35 1.47
N GLY A 98 10.06 10.50 2.48
CA GLY A 98 10.22 10.92 3.86
C GLY A 98 11.44 11.82 4.07
N ALA A 99 12.58 11.51 3.44
CA ALA A 99 13.75 12.39 3.49
C ALA A 99 13.48 13.76 2.87
N LEU A 100 12.80 13.81 1.72
CA LEU A 100 12.41 15.07 1.07
C LEU A 100 11.47 15.92 1.93
N LEU A 101 10.48 15.29 2.58
CA LEU A 101 9.62 15.94 3.57
C LEU A 101 10.42 16.45 4.78
N GLY A 102 11.36 15.64 5.26
CA GLY A 102 12.25 15.99 6.37
C GLY A 102 13.12 17.21 6.09
N VAL A 103 13.72 17.29 4.90
CA VAL A 103 14.50 18.46 4.46
C VAL A 103 13.64 19.72 4.47
N ARG A 104 12.41 19.64 3.95
CA ARG A 104 11.48 20.79 3.97
C ARG A 104 11.02 21.19 5.36
N ALA A 105 10.88 20.23 6.26
CA ALA A 105 10.48 20.45 7.66
C ALA A 105 11.64 20.84 8.59
N GLY A 106 12.83 21.18 8.06
CA GLY A 106 13.97 21.64 8.87
C GLY A 106 15.02 20.58 9.20
N GLY A 107 15.11 19.50 8.42
CA GLY A 107 16.23 18.55 8.45
C GLY A 107 16.06 17.34 9.37
N SER A 108 14.83 16.99 9.77
CA SER A 108 14.62 15.78 10.59
C SER A 108 14.64 14.51 9.73
N GLY A 109 15.51 13.54 10.08
CA GLY A 109 15.49 12.19 9.49
C GLY A 109 14.26 11.36 9.90
N MET A 110 13.41 11.88 10.79
CA MET A 110 12.27 11.15 11.35
C MET A 110 11.17 10.86 10.32
N PHE A 111 10.96 11.74 9.34
CA PHE A 111 10.04 11.45 8.25
C PHE A 111 10.51 10.30 7.36
N ALA A 112 11.83 10.17 7.14
CA ALA A 112 12.39 9.02 6.43
C ALA A 112 12.18 7.73 7.22
N LEU A 113 12.42 7.75 8.54
CA LEU A 113 12.15 6.61 9.42
C LEU A 113 10.68 6.21 9.43
N LEU A 114 9.76 7.19 9.47
CA LEU A 114 8.32 6.94 9.36
C LEU A 114 7.94 6.30 8.02
N GLY A 115 8.49 6.82 6.90
CA GLY A 115 8.28 6.25 5.57
C GLY A 115 8.77 4.80 5.45
N ILE A 116 9.95 4.50 5.99
CA ILE A 116 10.50 3.14 6.07
C ILE A 116 9.61 2.26 6.95
N ALA A 117 9.22 2.76 8.13
CA ALA A 117 8.39 2.03 9.08
C ALA A 117 7.00 1.71 8.50
N GLY A 118 6.43 2.59 7.67
CA GLY A 118 5.12 2.40 7.04
C GLY A 118 5.13 1.51 5.79
N ALA A 119 6.28 1.23 5.20
CA ALA A 119 6.39 0.43 3.97
C ALA A 119 5.74 -0.97 4.06
N PRO A 120 5.86 -1.73 5.16
CA PRO A 120 5.17 -3.01 5.28
C PRO A 120 3.65 -2.88 5.32
N THR A 121 3.11 -1.78 5.87
CA THR A 121 1.65 -1.52 5.86
C THR A 121 1.13 -1.30 4.44
N TRP A 122 1.86 -0.54 3.62
CA TRP A 122 1.53 -0.38 2.20
C TRP A 122 1.55 -1.73 1.48
N ALA A 123 2.58 -2.54 1.70
CA ALA A 123 2.70 -3.88 1.14
C ALA A 123 1.53 -4.80 1.56
N ALA A 124 1.19 -4.80 2.85
CA ALA A 124 0.08 -5.56 3.41
C ALA A 124 -1.26 -5.13 2.78
N ALA A 125 -1.52 -3.82 2.69
CA ALA A 125 -2.72 -3.26 2.07
C ALA A 125 -2.91 -3.77 0.62
N VAL A 126 -1.87 -3.68 -0.21
CA VAL A 126 -1.96 -4.05 -1.63
C VAL A 126 -1.96 -5.56 -1.86
N VAL A 127 -1.29 -6.34 -1.02
CA VAL A 127 -1.38 -7.81 -1.07
C VAL A 127 -2.78 -8.26 -0.64
N ARG A 128 -3.37 -7.64 0.38
CA ARG A 128 -4.78 -7.91 0.74
C ARG A 128 -5.73 -7.55 -0.38
N ALA A 129 -5.53 -6.40 -1.03
CA ALA A 129 -6.31 -6.01 -2.20
C ALA A 129 -6.17 -7.00 -3.37
N ALA A 130 -4.94 -7.47 -3.63
CA ALA A 130 -4.65 -8.42 -4.71
C ALA A 130 -5.29 -9.80 -4.48
N TYR A 131 -5.32 -10.24 -3.23
CA TYR A 131 -5.97 -11.48 -2.85
C TYR A 131 -7.47 -11.31 -2.57
N ARG A 132 -8.13 -10.18 -2.84
CA ARG A 132 -9.57 -10.09 -2.53
C ARG A 132 -10.36 -11.17 -3.26
N GLU A 133 -11.40 -11.68 -2.62
CA GLU A 133 -12.29 -12.66 -3.24
C GLU A 133 -13.10 -11.97 -4.34
N GLU A 134 -13.23 -12.62 -5.50
CA GLU A 134 -14.09 -12.13 -6.58
C GLU A 134 -15.54 -12.32 -6.14
N LYS A 135 -16.07 -11.31 -5.42
CA LYS A 135 -17.47 -11.28 -5.03
C LYS A 135 -18.31 -11.14 -6.29
N GLN A 136 -19.23 -12.07 -6.53
CA GLN A 136 -20.24 -11.92 -7.58
C GLN A 136 -21.01 -10.63 -7.28
N LEU A 137 -20.91 -9.64 -8.16
CA LEU A 137 -21.58 -8.35 -8.04
C LEU A 137 -23.07 -8.49 -8.40
N SER A 138 -23.76 -9.37 -7.68
CA SER A 138 -25.19 -9.69 -7.85
C SER A 138 -26.08 -9.07 -6.78
N GLY A 139 -25.50 -8.23 -5.91
CA GLY A 139 -26.22 -7.52 -4.85
C GLY A 139 -27.22 -6.50 -5.39
N GLU A 140 -28.10 -6.05 -4.49
CA GLU A 140 -29.16 -5.08 -4.79
C GLU A 140 -28.58 -3.81 -5.44
N MET A 141 -29.10 -3.46 -6.61
CA MET A 141 -28.62 -2.32 -7.36
C MET A 141 -29.24 -1.03 -6.83
N ILE A 142 -28.40 -0.13 -6.34
CA ILE A 142 -28.83 1.21 -5.97
C ILE A 142 -28.92 2.04 -7.25
N PRO A 143 -30.07 2.68 -7.54
CA PRO A 143 -30.14 3.64 -8.63
C PRO A 143 -29.31 4.88 -8.28
N THR A 144 -28.29 5.18 -9.10
CA THR A 144 -27.51 6.42 -9.01
C THR A 144 -27.69 7.23 -10.30
N PRO A 145 -27.46 8.56 -10.29
CA PRO A 145 -27.55 9.38 -11.50
C PRO A 145 -26.57 8.94 -12.61
N MET A 146 -25.55 8.14 -12.29
CA MET A 146 -24.60 7.55 -13.25
C MET A 146 -25.00 6.12 -13.71
N GLY A 147 -26.17 5.64 -13.32
CA GLY A 147 -26.66 4.29 -13.59
C GLY A 147 -26.83 3.44 -12.33
N ALA A 148 -27.29 2.21 -12.51
CA ALA A 148 -27.48 1.27 -11.41
C ALA A 148 -26.10 0.79 -10.89
N PHE A 149 -25.85 0.96 -9.59
CA PHE A 149 -24.59 0.60 -8.97
C PHE A 149 -24.82 -0.50 -7.92
N PRO A 150 -24.14 -1.66 -8.00
CA PRO A 150 -24.32 -2.72 -7.02
C PRO A 150 -23.76 -2.30 -5.66
N THR A 151 -24.53 -2.46 -4.59
CA THR A 151 -24.12 -2.14 -3.20
C THR A 151 -22.78 -2.79 -2.83
N ASP A 152 -22.58 -4.03 -3.29
CA ASP A 152 -21.42 -4.83 -2.96
C ASP A 152 -20.11 -4.33 -3.59
N ALA A 153 -20.17 -3.50 -4.63
CA ALA A 153 -18.96 -2.97 -5.27
C ALA A 153 -18.11 -2.13 -4.29
N PHE A 154 -18.73 -1.38 -3.38
CA PHE A 154 -17.99 -0.59 -2.38
C PHE A 154 -17.12 -1.46 -1.48
N SER A 155 -17.62 -2.62 -1.05
CA SER A 155 -16.86 -3.56 -0.20
C SER A 155 -15.62 -4.12 -0.93
N VAL A 156 -15.73 -4.31 -2.24
CA VAL A 156 -14.64 -4.80 -3.11
C VAL A 156 -13.57 -3.72 -3.30
N PHE A 157 -13.96 -2.46 -3.42
CA PHE A 157 -13.03 -1.32 -3.51
C PHE A 157 -12.33 -1.02 -2.18
N ALA A 158 -13.05 -1.10 -1.06
CA ALA A 158 -12.50 -0.78 0.25
C ALA A 158 -11.42 -1.78 0.71
N THR A 159 -11.42 -3.00 0.18
CA THR A 159 -10.48 -4.06 0.57
C THR A 159 -9.04 -3.69 0.23
N GLY A 160 -8.24 -3.41 1.26
CA GLY A 160 -6.85 -2.99 1.15
C GLY A 160 -6.69 -1.49 1.47
N ILE A 161 -7.56 -0.65 0.91
CA ILE A 161 -7.57 0.79 1.19
C ILE A 161 -7.88 1.06 2.67
N ASP A 162 -8.82 0.33 3.25
CA ASP A 162 -9.12 0.33 4.68
C ASP A 162 -7.87 0.11 5.56
N VAL A 163 -7.00 -0.83 5.19
CA VAL A 163 -5.75 -1.13 5.91
C VAL A 163 -4.78 0.04 5.84
N ALA A 164 -4.57 0.58 4.64
CA ALA A 164 -3.69 1.72 4.44
C ALA A 164 -4.23 2.94 5.19
N ALA A 165 -5.53 3.22 5.11
CA ALA A 165 -6.15 4.34 5.80
C ALA A 165 -5.97 4.24 7.32
N LEU A 166 -6.24 3.07 7.92
CA LEU A 166 -6.21 2.89 9.37
C LEU A 166 -4.80 2.72 9.95
N LEU A 167 -3.96 1.87 9.34
CA LEU A 167 -2.67 1.47 9.92
C LEU A 167 -1.50 2.40 9.52
N LEU A 168 -1.74 3.39 8.65
CA LEU A 168 -0.81 4.50 8.39
C LEU A 168 -1.19 5.77 9.16
N MET A 169 -2.12 5.69 10.13
CA MET A 169 -2.50 6.82 10.98
C MET A 169 -1.33 7.59 11.59
N PRO A 170 -0.26 6.96 12.09
CA PRO A 170 0.90 7.69 12.58
C PRO A 170 1.55 8.60 11.53
N ILE A 171 1.60 8.17 10.27
CA ILE A 171 2.12 8.96 9.15
C ILE A 171 1.17 10.12 8.83
N TRP A 172 -0.14 9.89 8.83
CA TRP A 172 -1.14 10.95 8.62
C TRP A 172 -1.03 12.04 9.68
N ILE A 173 -0.90 11.65 10.95
CA ILE A 173 -0.72 12.57 12.08
C ILE A 173 0.60 13.36 11.91
N ALA A 174 1.71 12.69 11.57
CA ALA A 174 3.00 13.35 11.38
C ALA A 174 2.97 14.39 10.25
N ILE A 175 2.28 14.10 9.14
CA ILE A 175 2.14 15.02 8.01
C ILE A 175 1.25 16.22 8.40
N LEU A 176 0.09 15.97 9.01
CA LEU A 176 -0.86 17.03 9.37
C LEU A 176 -0.29 17.98 10.42
N LEU A 177 0.41 17.45 11.42
CA LEU A 177 1.00 18.24 12.50
C LEU A 177 2.42 18.72 12.19
N SER A 178 3.00 18.30 11.06
CA SER A 178 4.40 18.57 10.67
C SER A 178 5.43 18.28 11.78
N THR A 179 5.12 17.33 12.67
CA THR A 179 5.89 17.02 13.89
C THR A 179 6.19 15.52 13.96
N PRO A 180 7.20 15.05 13.22
CA PRO A 180 7.59 13.65 13.28
C PRO A 180 8.28 13.40 14.62
N SER A 181 7.94 12.29 15.28
CA SER A 181 8.43 11.98 16.62
C SER A 181 8.72 10.48 16.77
N TRP A 182 9.63 10.13 17.69
CA TRP A 182 9.94 8.74 18.01
C TRP A 182 8.73 7.90 18.41
N PRO A 183 7.79 8.39 19.24
CA PRO A 183 6.57 7.66 19.54
C PRO A 183 5.78 7.29 18.27
N LEU A 184 5.65 8.20 17.31
CA LEU A 184 4.96 7.92 16.05
C LEU A 184 5.66 6.83 15.23
N VAL A 185 7.00 6.82 15.22
CA VAL A 185 7.79 5.76 14.55
C VAL A 185 7.53 4.40 15.21
N VAL A 186 7.59 4.33 16.55
CA VAL A 186 7.36 3.09 17.30
C VAL A 186 5.95 2.55 17.07
N VAL A 187 4.94 3.43 17.14
CA VAL A 187 3.55 3.07 16.85
C VAL A 187 3.41 2.61 15.39
N GLN A 188 4.05 3.27 14.44
CA GLN A 188 4.01 2.87 13.04
C GLN A 188 4.62 1.48 12.82
N VAL A 189 5.73 1.16 13.49
CA VAL A 189 6.33 -0.19 13.44
C VAL A 189 5.36 -1.24 13.97
N ALA A 190 4.67 -0.95 15.10
CA ALA A 190 3.66 -1.85 15.65
C ALA A 190 2.48 -2.05 14.66
N CYS A 191 1.95 -0.96 14.08
CA CYS A 191 0.90 -1.03 13.06
C CYS A 191 1.33 -1.85 11.83
N SER A 192 2.56 -1.67 11.36
CA SER A 192 3.15 -2.43 10.25
C SER A 192 3.30 -3.92 10.56
N GLY A 193 3.70 -4.26 11.79
CA GLY A 193 3.71 -5.64 12.28
C GLY A 193 2.31 -6.25 12.28
N LEU A 194 1.31 -5.54 12.83
CA LEU A 194 -0.08 -5.97 12.85
C LEU A 194 -0.65 -6.18 11.43
N ALA A 195 -0.39 -5.23 10.51
CA ALA A 195 -0.81 -5.32 9.11
C ALA A 195 -0.24 -6.59 8.45
N THR A 196 1.05 -6.83 8.65
CA THR A 196 1.77 -7.99 8.09
C THR A 196 1.22 -9.30 8.63
N VAL A 197 1.06 -9.41 9.95
CA VAL A 197 0.53 -10.60 10.61
C VAL A 197 -0.90 -10.88 10.15
N TRP A 198 -1.75 -9.85 10.10
CA TRP A 198 -3.14 -10.00 9.67
C TRP A 198 -3.26 -10.49 8.22
N VAL A 199 -2.44 -9.95 7.32
CA VAL A 199 -2.39 -10.42 5.94
C VAL A 199 -1.88 -11.84 5.84
N ILE A 200 -0.86 -12.24 6.60
CA ILE A 200 -0.38 -13.63 6.57
C ILE A 200 -1.44 -14.60 7.14
N GLN A 201 -2.08 -14.25 8.26
CA GLN A 201 -3.07 -15.11 8.92
C GLN A 201 -4.36 -15.27 8.12
N SER A 202 -4.77 -14.25 7.37
CA SER A 202 -5.94 -14.35 6.49
C SER A 202 -5.75 -15.30 5.31
N ALA A 203 -4.55 -15.86 5.10
CA ALA A 203 -4.33 -16.93 4.13
C ALA A 203 -4.93 -18.28 4.56
N ASN A 204 -5.09 -18.53 5.87
CA ASN A 204 -5.59 -19.79 6.41
C ASN A 204 -7.11 -19.87 6.53
N ARG A 205 -7.80 -18.73 6.39
CA ARG A 205 -9.27 -18.66 6.54
C ARG A 205 -10.00 -18.92 5.21
N ARG A 206 -9.27 -19.33 4.18
CA ARG A 206 -9.74 -19.67 2.84
C ARG A 206 -9.31 -21.08 2.52
#